data_AF-A0A1H3GG23-F1
#
_entry.id   AF-A0A1H3GG23-F1
#
_cell.length_a   1.000
_cell.length_b   1.000
_cell.length_c   1.000
_cell.angle_alpha   90.00
_cell.angle_beta   90.00
_cell.angle_gamma   90.00
#
_symmetry.space_group_name_H-M   'P 1'
#
loop_
_entity.id
_entity.type
_entity.pdbx_description
1 polymer ?
#
loop_
_entity_poly.entity_id
_entity_poly.type
_entity_poly.pdbx_seq_one_letter_code
_entity_poly.pdbx_strand_id
1 'polypeptide(L)' 'MRHCRHVARTLFDDAWQITDAEGQHTARIAGTEHEAIARAHHQLAAYGGGRVFLTDAD' A
#
# COMPACT_ATOMS: atom_id res chain seq x y z
N MET A 1 1.75 12.31 13.05
CA MET A 1 1.30 11.13 12.28
C MET A 1 2.16 11.03 11.03
N ARG A 2 2.76 9.87 10.74
CA ARG A 2 3.48 9.67 9.47
C ARG A 2 2.48 9.26 8.41
N HIS A 3 2.26 10.13 7.42
CA HIS A 3 1.39 9.83 6.29
C HIS A 3 2.17 9.03 5.26
N CYS A 4 2.34 7.74 5.54
CA CYS A 4 2.90 6.81 4.57
C CYS A 4 2.08 5.52 4.48
N ARG A 5 2.24 4.86 3.34
CA ARG A 5 1.71 3.53 3.07
C ARG A 5 2.81 2.63 2.58
N HIS A 6 2.81 1.40 3.05
CA HIS A 6 3.67 0.34 2.54
C HIS A 6 2.82 -0.59 1.69
N VAL A 7 3.30 -0.89 0.49
CA VAL A 7 2.67 -1.77 -0.47
C VAL A 7 3.60 -2.95 -0.67
N ALA A 8 3.10 -4.15 -0.42
CA ALA A 8 3.88 -5.38 -0.54
C ALA A 8 3.06 -6.48 -1.21
N ARG A 9 3.71 -7.32 -2.00
CA ARG A 9 3.05 -8.47 -2.62
C ARG A 9 2.76 -9.54 -1.55
N THR A 10 1.58 -10.14 -1.61
CA THR A 10 1.24 -11.26 -0.72
C THR A 10 1.88 -12.54 -1.23
N LEU A 11 2.46 -13.34 -0.34
CA LEU A 11 3.21 -14.56 -0.71
C LEU A 11 2.34 -15.67 -1.29
N PHE A 12 1.06 -15.72 -0.94
CA PHE A 12 0.16 -16.85 -1.25
C PHE A 12 -0.90 -16.55 -2.30
N ASP A 13 -1.18 -15.27 -2.51
CA ASP A 13 -2.22 -14.82 -3.39
C ASP A 13 -1.61 -13.78 -4.33
N ASP A 14 -2.01 -13.77 -5.60
CA ASP A 14 -1.56 -12.77 -6.56
C ASP A 14 -2.23 -11.41 -6.29
N ALA A 15 -1.87 -10.83 -5.16
CA ALA A 15 -2.46 -9.64 -4.59
C ALA A 15 -1.42 -8.80 -3.86
N TRP A 16 -1.81 -7.56 -3.58
CA TRP A 16 -1.00 -6.56 -2.91
C TRP A 16 -1.66 -6.16 -1.60
N GLN A 17 -0.87 -6.14 -0.54
CA GLN A 17 -1.26 -5.66 0.77
C GLN A 17 -0.76 -4.25 0.98
N ILE A 18 -1.63 -3.40 1.53
CA ILE A 18 -1.31 -2.03 1.93
C ILE A 18 -1.37 -1.95 3.45
N THR A 19 -0.30 -1.47 4.07
CA THR A 19 -0.25 -1.16 5.50
C THR A 19 0.08 0.31 5.74
N ASP A 20 -0.25 0.80 6.92
CA ASP A 20 0.17 2.13 7.38
C ASP A 20 1.58 2.13 8.00
N ALA A 21 1.97 3.29 8.53
CA ALA A 21 3.26 3.49 9.18
C ALA A 21 3.48 2.62 10.43
N GLU A 22 2.39 2.13 11.05
CA GLU A 22 2.41 1.30 12.25
C GLU A 22 2.31 -0.21 11.89
N GLY A 23 2.27 -0.53 10.59
CA GLY A 23 2.12 -1.90 10.10
C GLY A 23 0.68 -2.40 10.10
N GLN A 24 -0.30 -1.55 10.43
CA GLN A 24 -1.71 -1.92 10.43
C GLN A 24 -2.20 -2.08 8.98
N HIS A 25 -2.88 -3.19 8.71
CA HIS A 25 -3.49 -3.46 7.42
C HIS A 25 -4.59 -2.43 7.10
N THR A 26 -4.52 -1.81 5.93
CA THR A 26 -5.51 -0.81 5.48
C THR A 26 -6.28 -1.26 4.23
N ALA A 27 -5.69 -2.06 3.36
CA ALA A 27 -6.35 -2.59 2.17
C ALA A 27 -5.61 -3.78 1.56
N ARG A 28 -6.34 -4.56 0.76
CA ARG A 28 -5.82 -5.61 -0.11
C ARG A 28 -6.34 -5.40 -1.53
N ILE A 29 -5.47 -5.53 -2.53
CA ILE A 29 -5.78 -5.31 -3.94
C ILE A 29 -5.41 -6.56 -4.73
N ALA A 30 -6.42 -7.26 -5.26
CA ALA A 30 -6.21 -8.28 -6.27
C ALA A 30 -6.06 -7.56 -7.61
N GLY A 31 -4.86 -7.52 -8.16
CA GLY A 31 -4.55 -6.73 -9.33
C GLY A 31 -3.06 -6.42 -9.45
N THR A 32 -2.76 -5.39 -10.22
CA THR A 32 -1.37 -4.98 -10.52
C THR A 32 -0.77 -4.15 -9.40
N GLU A 33 0.56 -4.09 -9.38
CA GLU A 33 1.32 -3.18 -8.51
C GLU A 33 0.82 -1.73 -8.65
N HIS A 34 0.59 -1.31 -9.90
CA HIS A 34 0.16 0.05 -10.20
C HIS A 34 -1.18 0.40 -9.55
N GLU A 35 -2.14 -0.52 -9.58
CA GLU A 35 -3.44 -0.36 -8.91
C GLU A 35 -3.28 -0.27 -7.39
N ALA A 36 -2.37 -1.06 -6.82
CA ALA A 36 -2.08 -1.02 -5.39
C ALA A 36 -1.43 0.32 -4.98
N ILE A 37 -0.46 0.82 -5.75
CA ILE A 37 0.18 2.12 -5.53
C ILE A 37 -0.84 3.26 -5.68
N ALA A 38 -1.67 3.23 -6.73
CA ALA A 38 -2.72 4.23 -6.93
C ALA A 38 -3.70 4.26 -5.75
N ARG A 39 -4.08 3.07 -5.23
CA ARG A 39 -4.92 2.96 -4.04
C ARG A 39 -4.24 3.52 -2.79
N ALA A 40 -2.95 3.27 -2.60
CA ALA A 40 -2.17 3.81 -1.49
C ALA A 40 -2.12 5.35 -1.53
N HIS A 41 -1.89 5.94 -2.70
CA HIS A 41 -1.95 7.39 -2.88
C HIS A 41 -3.36 7.95 -2.63
N HIS A 42 -4.40 7.27 -3.10
CA HIS A 42 -5.78 7.66 -2.82
C HIS A 42 -6.09 7.69 -1.32
N GLN A 43 -5.60 6.71 -0.54
CA GLN A 43 -5.76 6.74 0.93
C GLN A 43 -5.04 7.92 1.57
N LEU A 44 -3.90 8.34 1.02
CA LEU A 44 -3.11 9.46 1.53
C LEU A 44 -3.67 10.83 1.15
N ALA A 45 -4.48 10.91 0.09
CA ALA A 45 -5.13 12.15 -0.35
C ALA A 45 -6.00 12.79 0.75
N ALA A 46 -6.64 11.97 1.59
CA ALA A 46 -7.41 12.45 2.75
C ALA A 46 -6.57 13.24 3.78
N TYR A 47 -5.24 13.09 3.75
CA TYR A 47 -4.29 13.74 4.65
C TYR A 47 -3.43 14.81 3.95
N GLY A 48 -3.82 15.24 2.75
CA GLY A 48 -3.03 16.16 1.93
C GLY A 48 -1.84 15.51 1.21
N GLY A 49 -1.82 14.17 1.14
CA GLY A 49 -0.75 13.40 0.50
C GLY A 49 0.19 12.71 1.49
N GLY A 50 1.22 12.06 0.95
CA GLY A 50 2.16 11.27 1.73
C GLY A 50 3.11 10.45 0.86
N ARG A 51 3.92 9.60 1.51
CA ARG A 51 4.87 8.71 0.81
C ARG A 51 4.32 7.30 0.67
N VAL A 52 4.51 6.70 -0.49
CA VAL A 52 4.24 5.27 -0.71
C VAL A 52 5.58 4.56 -0.83
N PHE A 53 5.75 3.48 -0.07
CA PHE A 53 6.90 2.59 -0.14
C PHE A 53 6.45 1.27 -0.73
N LEU A 54 7.13 0.84 -1.78
CA LEU A 54 6.92 -0.47 -2.38
C LEU A 54 7.99 -1.43 -1.84
N THR A 55 7.59 -2.63 -1.44
CA THR A 55 8.50 -3.72 -1.11
C THR A 55 8.13 -4.90 -1.97
N ASP A 56 8.95 -5.17 -2.98
CA ASP A 56 8.91 -6.43 -3.71
C ASP A 56 9.71 -7.47 -2.92
N ALA A 57 9.16 -8.67 -2.78
CA ALA A 57 9.86 -9.77 -2.17
C ALA A 57 10.56 -10.52 -3.32
N ASP A 58 11.81 -10.12 -3.61
CA ASP A 58 12.75 -10.89 -4.44
C ASP A 58 13.01 -12.29 -3.84
#